data_AF-A0A9E8AU21-F1
#
_entry.id   AF-A0A9E8AU21-F1
#
_cell.length_a   1.000
_cell.length_b   1.000
_cell.length_c   1.000
_cell.angle_alpha   90.00
_cell.angle_beta   90.00
_cell.angle_gamma   90.00
#
_symmetry.space_group_name_H-M   'P 1'
#
loop_
_entity.id
_entity.type
_entity.pdbx_description
1 polymer ?
#
loop_
_entity_poly.entity_id
_entity_poly.type
_entity_poly.pdbx_seq_one_letter_code
_entity_poly.pdbx_strand_id
1 'polypeptide(L)'
;MQYQPAPKSETSKRILNPPTIAAEALRRQFEDREFRPESEAVFASETGTWRDPSNYRAHFRQVRKIADLDWVTPKTIRKTVATTIYTADGLDNASQQLGHSEVGVTAKHYVQRLNIGPAGVVGVLDEWFQSAS
;
A
#
# COMPACT_ATOMS: atom_id res chain seq x y z
N MET A 1 -14.19 14.08 7.90
CA MET A 1 -14.30 12.60 7.98
C MET A 1 -13.98 12.13 9.40
N GLN A 2 -14.72 11.15 9.94
CA GLN A 2 -14.34 10.47 11.19
C GLN A 2 -13.45 9.27 10.88
N TYR A 3 -12.31 9.16 11.56
CA TYR A 3 -11.41 8.01 11.44
C TYR A 3 -12.09 6.75 11.98
N GLN A 4 -11.99 5.63 11.23
CA GLN A 4 -12.44 4.32 11.69
C GLN A 4 -11.21 3.50 12.12
N PRO A 5 -11.06 3.18 13.42
CA PRO A 5 -9.86 2.55 13.94
C PRO A 5 -9.69 1.08 13.52
N ALA A 6 -10.77 0.44 13.09
CA ALA A 6 -10.76 -0.96 12.66
C ALA A 6 -11.51 -1.13 11.33
N PRO A 7 -11.01 -2.01 10.45
CA PRO A 7 -11.77 -2.42 9.29
C PRO A 7 -13.05 -3.16 9.71
N LYS A 8 -14.02 -3.24 8.79
CA LYS A 8 -15.30 -3.93 9.00
C LYS A 8 -15.16 -5.43 9.32
N SER A 9 -13.99 -6.03 9.07
CA SER A 9 -13.69 -7.42 9.42
C SER A 9 -12.21 -7.60 9.81
N GLU A 10 -11.94 -8.51 10.76
CA GLU A 10 -10.57 -8.89 11.15
C GLU A 10 -9.78 -9.47 9.96
N THR A 11 -10.46 -10.12 9.01
CA THR A 11 -9.86 -10.64 7.77
C THR A 11 -9.28 -9.56 6.86
N SER A 12 -9.63 -8.29 7.07
CA SER A 12 -9.09 -7.17 6.29
C SER A 12 -7.79 -6.60 6.89
N LYS A 13 -7.46 -6.90 8.14
CA LYS A 13 -6.18 -6.48 8.76
C LYS A 13 -5.07 -7.35 8.19
N ARG A 14 -3.99 -6.73 7.71
CA ARG A 14 -2.82 -7.44 7.19
C ARG A 14 -1.53 -6.69 7.46
N ILE A 15 -0.45 -7.45 7.62
CA ILE A 15 0.92 -6.94 7.67
C ILE A 15 1.49 -7.08 6.26
N LEU A 16 2.05 -6.02 5.71
CA LEU A 16 2.74 -6.05 4.42
C LEU A 16 4.20 -5.64 4.63
N ASN A 17 5.09 -6.27 3.89
CA ASN A 17 6.49 -5.89 3.84
C ASN A 17 6.66 -4.87 2.71
N PRO A 18 6.93 -3.59 3.01
CA PRO A 18 7.13 -2.59 1.95
C PRO A 18 8.49 -2.80 1.27
N PRO A 19 8.61 -2.53 -0.05
CA PRO A 19 9.90 -2.39 -0.70
C PRO A 19 10.72 -1.26 -0.07
N THR A 20 12.04 -1.30 -0.25
CA THR A 20 13.00 -0.37 0.37
C THR A 20 12.64 1.08 0.07
N ILE A 21 12.34 1.39 -1.19
CA ILE A 21 11.92 2.75 -1.60
C ILE A 21 10.67 3.24 -0.86
N ALA A 22 9.71 2.36 -0.59
CA ALA A 22 8.49 2.72 0.12
C ALA A 22 8.76 2.90 1.62
N ALA A 23 9.59 2.05 2.22
CA ALA A 23 10.00 2.19 3.60
C ALA A 23 10.77 3.51 3.83
N GLU A 24 11.68 3.85 2.93
CA GLU A 24 12.43 5.11 2.96
C GLU A 24 11.51 6.32 2.77
N ALA A 25 10.60 6.29 1.80
CA ALA A 25 9.63 7.36 1.59
C ALA A 25 8.72 7.59 2.82
N LEU A 26 8.27 6.50 3.47
CA LEU A 26 7.48 6.59 4.70
C LEU A 26 8.26 7.16 5.88
N ARG A 27 9.53 6.78 6.04
CA ARG A 27 10.42 7.34 7.08
C ARG A 27 10.69 8.82 6.83
N ARG A 28 11.09 9.19 5.61
CA ARG A 28 11.28 10.59 5.21
C ARG A 28 10.03 11.42 5.48
N GLN A 29 8.85 10.93 5.07
CA GLN A 29 7.58 11.61 5.33
C GLN A 29 7.30 11.82 6.83
N PHE A 30 7.72 10.88 7.68
CA PHE A 30 7.55 10.95 9.12
C PHE A 30 8.58 11.88 9.79
N GLU A 31 9.78 11.99 9.23
CA GLU A 31 10.87 12.84 9.72
C GLU A 31 10.71 14.30 9.28
N ASP A 32 10.37 14.54 8.02
CA ASP A 32 10.25 15.88 7.40
C ASP A 32 9.00 16.65 7.83
N ARG A 33 8.13 16.06 8.64
CA ARG A 33 6.91 16.75 9.10
C ARG A 33 7.28 17.90 10.04
N GLU A 34 6.94 19.13 9.64
CA GLU A 34 7.22 20.34 10.42
C GLU A 34 6.46 20.38 11.75
N PHE A 35 5.33 19.69 11.85
CA PHE A 35 4.51 19.62 13.05
C PHE A 35 4.23 18.17 13.46
N ARG A 36 4.17 17.91 14.77
CA ARG A 36 3.69 16.63 15.29
C ARG A 36 2.16 16.61 15.19
N PRO A 37 1.55 15.85 14.26
CA PRO A 37 0.11 15.79 14.15
C PRO A 37 -0.53 15.38 15.48
N GLU A 38 -1.70 15.94 15.78
CA GLU A 38 -2.54 15.47 16.88
C GLU A 38 -2.99 14.01 16.64
N SER A 39 -3.03 13.59 15.38
CA SER A 39 -3.26 12.20 14.97
C SER A 39 -1.98 11.38 14.89
N GLU A 40 -2.09 10.05 15.04
CA GLU A 40 -0.99 9.10 14.81
C GLU A 40 -0.73 8.82 13.31
N ALA A 41 -1.26 9.65 12.40
CA ALA A 41 -1.21 9.41 10.97
C ALA A 41 0.19 9.67 10.38
N VAL A 42 0.70 8.74 9.57
CA VAL A 42 1.90 8.97 8.73
C VAL A 42 1.63 10.05 7.67
N PHE A 43 0.42 10.04 7.10
CA PHE A 43 -0.05 11.04 6.13
C PHE A 43 -1.14 11.92 6.76
N ALA A 44 -0.73 12.80 7.67
CA ALA A 44 -1.63 13.78 8.28
C ALA A 44 -2.06 14.87 7.27
N SER A 45 -3.14 15.58 7.60
CA SER A 45 -3.49 16.85 6.96
C SER A 45 -2.51 17.95 7.40
N GLU A 46 -2.56 19.10 6.72
CA GLU A 46 -1.78 20.29 7.09
C GLU A 46 -2.08 20.76 8.53
N THR A 47 -3.28 20.50 9.04
CA THR A 47 -3.67 20.82 10.42
C THR A 47 -3.42 19.68 11.40
N GLY A 48 -2.65 18.65 11.03
CA GLY A 48 -2.27 17.55 11.91
C GLY A 48 -3.34 16.48 12.17
N THR A 49 -4.48 16.53 11.47
CA THR A 49 -5.58 15.57 11.60
C THR A 49 -5.52 14.44 10.57
N TRP A 50 -6.38 13.44 10.68
CA TRP A 50 -6.53 12.41 9.64
C TRP A 50 -6.88 13.02 8.29
N ARG A 51 -6.12 12.67 7.26
CA ARG A 51 -6.33 13.22 5.92
C ARG A 51 -7.63 12.74 5.29
N ASP A 52 -8.40 13.68 4.75
CA ASP A 52 -9.64 13.38 4.03
C ASP A 52 -9.35 12.75 2.64
N PRO A 53 -10.03 11.65 2.25
CA PRO A 53 -9.88 11.00 0.96
C PRO A 53 -10.18 11.93 -0.21
N SER A 54 -11.08 12.91 -0.04
CA SER A 54 -11.36 13.91 -1.08
C SER A 54 -10.14 14.79 -1.34
N ASN A 55 -9.47 15.26 -0.28
CA ASN A 55 -8.24 16.05 -0.36
C ASN A 55 -7.07 15.23 -0.93
N TYR A 56 -6.93 13.97 -0.52
CA TYR A 56 -5.98 13.06 -1.14
C TYR A 56 -6.21 12.94 -2.65
N ARG A 57 -7.45 12.71 -3.09
CA ARG A 57 -7.79 12.58 -4.52
C ARG A 57 -7.54 13.89 -5.29
N ALA A 58 -7.77 15.04 -4.66
CA ALA A 58 -7.47 16.35 -5.26
C ALA A 58 -5.97 16.52 -5.50
N HIS A 59 -5.14 16.28 -4.48
CA HIS A 59 -3.67 16.38 -4.62
C HIS A 59 -3.15 15.32 -5.60
N PHE A 60 -3.69 14.09 -5.56
CA PHE A 60 -3.31 13.04 -6.49
C PHE A 60 -3.67 13.38 -7.96
N ARG A 61 -4.75 14.12 -8.21
CA ARG A 61 -5.03 14.67 -9.55
C ARG A 61 -4.00 15.71 -9.97
N GLN A 62 -3.64 16.63 -9.08
CA GLN A 62 -2.65 17.67 -9.38
C GLN A 62 -1.28 17.08 -9.69
N VAL A 63 -0.78 16.17 -8.85
CA VAL A 63 0.52 15.50 -9.04
C VAL A 63 0.57 14.75 -10.37
N ARG A 64 -0.48 13.99 -10.69
CA ARG A 64 -0.55 13.27 -11.97
C ARG A 64 -0.56 14.20 -13.18
N LYS A 65 -1.28 15.33 -13.10
CA LYS A 65 -1.30 16.31 -14.18
C LYS A 65 0.08 16.94 -14.40
N ILE A 66 0.81 17.26 -13.32
CA ILE A 66 2.17 17.80 -13.40
C ILE A 66 3.13 16.78 -14.04
N ALA A 67 2.95 15.49 -13.72
CA ALA A 67 3.77 14.41 -14.24
C ALA A 67 3.35 13.88 -15.62
N ASP A 68 2.32 14.46 -16.27
CA ASP A 68 1.73 13.95 -17.52
C ASP A 68 1.20 12.50 -17.41
N LEU A 69 0.64 12.16 -16.25
CA LEU A 69 0.14 10.83 -15.88
C LEU A 69 -1.37 10.83 -15.59
N ASP A 70 -2.15 11.63 -16.32
CA ASP A 70 -3.60 11.78 -16.08
C ASP A 70 -4.38 10.45 -16.14
N TRP A 71 -3.88 9.48 -16.93
CA TRP A 71 -4.44 8.14 -17.07
C TRP A 71 -4.18 7.21 -15.86
N VAL A 72 -3.19 7.53 -15.01
CA VAL A 72 -2.79 6.67 -13.88
C VAL A 72 -3.81 6.77 -12.76
N THR A 73 -4.35 5.67 -12.24
CA THR A 73 -5.24 5.66 -11.08
C THR A 73 -4.64 4.78 -9.97
N PRO A 74 -5.12 4.86 -8.72
CA PRO A 74 -4.70 3.90 -7.68
C PRO A 74 -4.91 2.45 -8.11
N LYS A 75 -5.94 2.20 -8.95
CA LYS A 75 -6.20 0.87 -9.51
C LYS A 75 -5.16 0.45 -10.54
N THR A 76 -4.67 1.36 -11.40
CA THR A 76 -3.60 1.00 -12.35
C THR A 76 -2.29 0.77 -11.63
N ILE A 77 -1.93 1.60 -10.63
CA ILE A 77 -0.75 1.37 -9.78
C ILE A 77 -0.81 -0.02 -9.13
N ARG A 78 -1.95 -0.35 -8.52
CA ARG A 78 -2.16 -1.65 -7.89
C ARG A 78 -2.09 -2.82 -8.88
N LYS A 79 -2.58 -2.64 -10.10
CA LYS A 79 -2.49 -3.64 -11.17
C LYS A 79 -1.04 -3.83 -11.61
N THR A 80 -0.28 -2.76 -11.78
CA THR A 80 1.13 -2.83 -12.15
C THR A 80 1.93 -3.64 -11.12
N VAL A 81 1.80 -3.30 -9.83
CA VAL A 81 2.46 -4.06 -8.73
C VAL A 81 2.08 -5.54 -8.77
N ALA A 82 0.79 -5.85 -8.95
CA ALA A 82 0.32 -7.23 -9.03
C ALA A 82 0.92 -7.99 -10.22
N THR A 83 0.97 -7.35 -11.39
CA THR A 83 1.50 -7.95 -12.62
C THR A 83 3.01 -8.16 -12.52
N THR A 84 3.76 -7.20 -11.94
CA THR A 84 5.19 -7.36 -11.67
C THR A 84 5.46 -8.58 -10.80
N ILE A 85 4.75 -8.71 -9.68
CA ILE A 85 4.89 -9.85 -8.77
C ILE A 85 4.48 -11.15 -9.47
N TYR A 86 3.34 -11.15 -10.16
CA TYR A 86 2.85 -12.33 -10.86
C TYR A 86 3.87 -12.87 -11.87
N THR A 87 4.52 -11.97 -12.60
CA THR A 87 5.50 -12.33 -13.63
C THR A 87 6.77 -12.92 -13.04
N ALA A 88 7.22 -12.42 -11.88
CA ALA A 88 8.45 -12.86 -11.25
C ALA A 88 8.28 -14.05 -10.28
N ASP A 89 7.15 -14.10 -9.56
CA ASP A 89 6.99 -14.87 -8.33
C ASP A 89 5.61 -15.53 -8.21
N GLY A 90 4.82 -15.49 -9.29
CA GLY A 90 3.60 -16.28 -9.44
C GLY A 90 2.33 -15.70 -8.80
N LEU A 91 1.22 -16.40 -9.04
CA LEU A 91 -0.13 -15.96 -8.69
C LEU A 91 -0.39 -15.91 -7.19
N ASP A 92 0.18 -16.85 -6.43
CA ASP A 92 -0.06 -16.98 -5.00
C ASP A 92 0.51 -15.78 -4.24
N ASN A 93 1.75 -15.39 -4.54
CA ASN A 93 2.38 -14.23 -3.91
C ASN A 93 1.75 -12.91 -4.35
N ALA A 94 1.38 -12.79 -5.63
CA ALA A 94 0.61 -11.63 -6.10
C ALA A 94 -0.72 -11.49 -5.36
N SER A 95 -1.43 -12.59 -5.13
CA SER A 95 -2.75 -12.58 -4.48
C SER A 95 -2.67 -12.28 -2.99
N GLN A 96 -1.67 -12.84 -2.30
CA GLN A 96 -1.41 -12.54 -0.89
C GLN A 96 -1.01 -11.06 -0.70
N GLN A 97 -0.17 -10.50 -1.59
CA GLN A 97 0.21 -9.08 -1.53
C GLN A 97 -0.99 -8.14 -1.72
N LEU A 98 -1.92 -8.51 -2.61
CA LEU A 98 -3.16 -7.77 -2.78
C LEU A 98 -4.14 -8.02 -1.61
N GLY A 99 -3.99 -9.12 -0.87
CA GLY A 99 -4.95 -9.53 0.15
C GLY A 99 -6.32 -9.82 -0.45
N HIS A 100 -6.34 -10.51 -1.60
CA HIS A 100 -7.56 -11.12 -2.10
C HIS A 100 -7.94 -12.31 -1.19
N SER A 101 -9.19 -12.36 -0.76
CA SER A 101 -9.72 -13.41 0.11
C SER A 101 -9.85 -14.79 -0.55
N GLU A 102 -9.63 -14.89 -1.86
CA GLU A 102 -9.98 -16.06 -2.69
C GLU A 102 -8.79 -16.67 -3.45
N VAL A 103 -7.64 -16.86 -2.80
CA VAL A 103 -6.71 -17.90 -3.26
C VAL A 103 -6.62 -18.96 -2.18
N GLY A 104 -7.32 -20.07 -2.43
CA GLY A 104 -7.38 -21.23 -1.53
C GLY A 104 -8.65 -21.32 -0.69
N VAL A 105 -9.82 -21.46 -1.34
CA VAL A 105 -10.84 -22.35 -0.77
C VAL A 105 -10.16 -23.73 -0.76
N THR A 106 -9.99 -24.31 0.43
CA THR A 106 -9.31 -25.59 0.73
C THR A 106 -7.88 -25.51 1.27
N ALA A 107 -7.65 -24.71 2.31
CA ALA A 107 -6.75 -25.08 3.41
C ALA A 107 -7.47 -24.78 4.74
N LYS A 108 -8.27 -25.78 5.14
CA LYS A 108 -9.23 -25.78 6.24
C LYS A 108 -8.54 -25.67 7.62
N HIS A 109 -9.03 -24.74 8.43
CA HIS A 109 -9.41 -24.92 9.84
C HIS A 109 -8.47 -24.92 11.05
N TYR A 110 -7.13 -24.83 11.00
CA TYR A 110 -6.38 -24.95 12.29
C TYR A 110 -5.18 -24.04 12.58
N VAL A 111 -4.88 -23.04 11.77
CA VAL A 111 -3.81 -22.09 12.09
C VAL A 111 -4.41 -20.70 12.12
N GLN A 112 -4.23 -19.96 13.23
CA GLN A 112 -4.47 -18.52 13.26
C GLN A 112 -3.84 -17.92 12.00
N ARG A 113 -4.67 -17.49 11.04
CA ARG A 113 -4.20 -16.84 9.81
C ARG A 113 -3.53 -15.54 10.22
N LEU A 114 -2.21 -15.57 10.42
CA LEU A 114 -1.41 -14.37 10.39
C LEU A 114 -1.49 -13.86 8.94
N ASN A 115 -2.28 -12.80 8.73
CA ASN A 115 -2.51 -12.20 7.42
C ASN A 115 -1.28 -11.35 7.05
N ILE A 116 -0.17 -12.02 6.74
CA ILE A 116 1.12 -11.41 6.44
C ILE A 116 1.37 -11.59 4.94
N GLY A 117 1.70 -10.50 4.24
CA GLY A 117 2.07 -10.53 2.82
C GLY A 117 3.43 -11.23 2.62
N PRO A 118 3.68 -11.75 1.40
CA PRO A 118 4.89 -12.52 1.11
C PRO A 118 6.14 -11.64 1.25
N ALA A 119 7.15 -12.12 1.98
CA ALA A 119 8.42 -11.40 2.15
C ALA A 119 9.25 -11.37 0.86
N GLY A 120 9.19 -12.42 0.02
CA GLY A 120 9.94 -12.51 -1.24
C GLY A 120 9.61 -11.42 -2.26
N VAL A 121 8.38 -10.86 -2.18
CA VAL A 121 7.93 -9.76 -3.03
C VAL A 121 8.75 -8.48 -2.84
N VAL A 122 9.40 -8.29 -1.68
CA VAL A 122 10.26 -7.12 -1.43
C VAL A 122 11.40 -7.06 -2.44
N GLY A 123 12.14 -8.16 -2.64
CA GLY A 123 13.25 -8.22 -3.58
C GLY A 123 12.80 -7.98 -5.02
N VAL A 124 11.70 -8.61 -5.43
CA VAL A 124 11.10 -8.41 -6.77
C VAL A 124 10.77 -6.95 -7.03
N LEU A 125 10.16 -6.27 -6.05
CA LEU A 125 9.79 -4.86 -6.21
C LEU A 125 11.01 -3.94 -6.17
N ASP A 126 12.00 -4.22 -5.32
CA ASP A 126 13.24 -3.44 -5.25
C ASP A 126 14.02 -3.52 -6.57
N GLU A 127 14.19 -4.72 -7.14
CA GLU A 127 14.82 -4.91 -8.46
C GLU A 127 14.04 -4.17 -9.55
N TRP A 128 12.71 -4.28 -9.55
CA TRP A 128 11.87 -3.60 -10.52
C TRP A 128 12.02 -2.07 -10.43
N PHE A 129 11.97 -1.48 -9.24
CA PHE A 129 12.15 -0.04 -9.05
C PHE A 129 13.54 0.45 -9.46
N GLN A 130 14.59 -0.36 -9.21
CA GLN A 130 15.95 -0.05 -9.66
C GLN A 130 16.06 -0.05 -11.20
N SER A 131 15.42 -1.00 -11.88
CA SER A 131 15.43 -1.08 -13.34
C SER A 131 14.57 -0.01 -14.04
N ALA A 132 13.62 0.58 -13.31
CA ALA A 132 12.69 1.60 -13.81
C ALA A 132 13.16 3.04 -13.56
N SER A 133 14.25 3.23 -12.80
CA SER A 133 14.85 4.54 -12.47
C SER A 133 16.03 4.84 -13.38
#